data_AF-A0A0X1KK29-F1
#
_entry.id   AF-A0A0X1KK29-F1
#
_cell.length_a   1.000
_cell.length_b   1.000
_cell.length_c   1.000
_cell.angle_alpha   90.00
_cell.angle_beta   90.00
_cell.angle_gamma   90.00
#
_symmetry.space_group_name_H-M   'P 1'
#
loop_
_entity.id
_entity.type
_entity.pdbx_description
1 polymer ?
#
loop_
_entity_poly.entity_id
_entity_poly.type
_entity_poly.pdbx_seq_one_letter_code
_entity_poly.pdbx_strand_id
1 'polypeptide(L)' 'MGIVVEAVYENGVFKPLKKVNIPERAKVRIRVEIFGLLKDWSVDAQELKDELREVHG' A
#
# COMPACT_ATOMS: atom_id res chain seq x y z
N MET A 1 2.58 23.56 0.18
CA MET A 1 2.66 22.52 1.22
C MET A 1 1.68 21.41 0.87
N GLY A 2 2.14 20.16 0.81
CA GLY A 2 1.26 18.99 0.71
C GLY A 2 1.03 18.39 2.09
N ILE A 3 -0.09 17.69 2.28
CA ILE A 3 -0.35 16.87 3.46
C ILE A 3 -0.28 15.39 3.06
N VAL A 4 0.29 14.56 3.92
CA VAL A 4 0.22 13.10 3.77
C VAL A 4 -1.02 12.63 4.55
N VAL A 5 -1.86 11.86 3.88
CA VAL A 5 -3.07 11.28 4.47
C VAL A 5 -2.90 9.77 4.50
N GLU A 6 -2.88 9.20 5.70
CA GLU A 6 -2.91 7.75 5.86
C GLU A 6 -4.34 7.25 5.64
N ALA A 7 -4.49 6.19 4.85
CA ALA A 7 -5.77 5.62 4.47
C ALA A 7 -5.67 4.11 4.33
N VAL A 8 -6.79 3.42 4.56
CA VAL A 8 -6.98 2.01 4.20
C VAL A 8 -7.71 1.93 2.87
N TYR A 9 -7.34 0.96 2.04
CA TYR A 9 -8.04 0.69 0.79
C TYR A 9 -8.97 -0.50 1.00
N GLU A 10 -10.28 -0.25 1.03
CA GLU A 10 -11.30 -1.27 1.28
C GLU A 10 -12.43 -1.14 0.27
N ASN A 11 -12.84 -2.26 -0.34
CA ASN A 11 -13.94 -2.33 -1.31
C ASN A 11 -13.82 -1.31 -2.45
N GLY A 12 -12.60 -1.09 -2.96
CA GLY A 12 -12.36 -0.19 -4.08
C GLY A 12 -12.19 1.29 -3.70
N VAL A 13 -12.25 1.65 -2.41
CA VAL A 13 -12.26 3.04 -1.94
C VAL A 13 -11.15 3.30 -0.91
N PHE A 14 -10.44 4.42 -1.04
CA PHE A 14 -9.52 4.92 -0.01
C PHE A 14 -10.29 5.59 1.13
N LYS A 15 -10.20 5.03 2.33
CA LYS A 15 -10.82 5.57 3.55
C LYS A 15 -9.73 6.16 4.46
N PRO A 16 -9.75 7.46 4.75
CA PRO A 16 -8.70 8.07 5.57
C PRO A 16 -8.82 7.60 7.04
N LEU A 17 -7.67 7.38 7.68
CA LEU A 17 -7.60 7.00 9.10
C LEU A 17 -7.94 8.17 10.05
N LYS A 18 -7.77 9.40 9.57
CA LYS A 18 -8.06 10.64 10.30
C LYS A 18 -8.92 11.57 9.45
N LYS A 19 -9.71 12.44 10.11
CA LYS A 19 -10.52 13.44 9.41
C LYS A 19 -9.62 14.37 8.59
N VAL A 20 -9.92 14.49 7.30
CA VAL A 20 -9.24 15.39 6.37
C VAL A 20 -10.12 16.62 6.15
N ASN A 21 -9.56 17.81 6.32
CA ASN A 21 -10.27 19.07 6.11
C ASN A 21 -9.78 19.73 4.81
N ILE A 22 -10.47 19.44 3.71
CA ILE A 22 -10.21 20.03 2.38
C ILE A 22 -11.54 20.53 1.78
N PRO A 23 -11.49 21.51 0.86
CA PRO A 23 -12.70 22.02 0.21
C PRO A 23 -13.50 20.93 -0.49
N GLU A 24 -14.83 21.05 -0.47
CA GLU A 24 -15.69 20.15 -1.24
C GLU A 24 -15.33 20.22 -2.74
N ARG A 25 -15.35 19.06 -3.39
CA ARG A 25 -14.98 18.88 -4.82
C ARG A 25 -13.53 19.25 -5.16
N ALA A 26 -12.65 19.40 -4.16
CA ALA A 26 -11.22 19.57 -4.41
C ALA A 26 -10.65 18.34 -5.15
N LYS A 27 -9.96 18.60 -6.26
CA LYS A 27 -9.24 17.55 -7.00
C LYS A 27 -7.90 17.30 -6.31
N VAL A 28 -7.65 16.06 -5.90
CA VAL A 28 -6.40 15.65 -5.24
C VAL A 28 -5.62 14.67 -6.10
N ARG A 29 -4.29 14.62 -5.92
CA ARG A 29 -3.42 13.59 -6.50
C ARG A 29 -3.06 12.60 -5.41
N ILE A 30 -3.37 11.32 -5.62
CA ILE A 30 -2.99 10.25 -4.69
C ILE A 30 -1.67 9.65 -5.18
N ARG A 31 -0.71 9.47 -4.26
CA ARG A 31 0.47 8.63 -4.47
C ARG A 31 0.33 7.43 -3.54
N VAL A 32 0.33 6.24 -4.10
CA VAL A 32 0.23 4.98 -3.35
C VAL A 32 1.63 4.42 -3.22
N GLU A 33 2.07 4.23 -1.99
CA GLU A 33 3.32 3.54 -1.66
C GLU A 33 2.93 2.29 -0.87
N ILE A 34 3.12 1.12 -1.48
CA ILE A 34 2.69 -0.13 -0.87
C ILE A 34 3.85 -0.69 -0.05
N PHE A 35 3.70 -0.66 1.28
CA PHE A 35 4.65 -1.26 2.21
C PHE A 35 4.17 -2.63 2.65
N GLY A 36 4.89 -3.69 2.28
CA GLY A 36 4.63 -5.03 2.79
C GLY A 36 3.38 -5.70 2.23
N LEU A 37 3.20 -5.74 0.90
CA LEU A 37 2.23 -6.65 0.24
C LEU A 37 2.30 -8.09 0.77
N LEU A 38 3.49 -8.49 1.21
CA LEU A 38 3.79 -9.82 1.72
C LEU A 38 3.60 -9.95 3.25
N LYS A 39 3.20 -8.89 3.97
CA LYS A 39 3.25 -8.88 5.44
C LYS A 39 2.18 -9.79 6.09
N ASP A 40 1.07 -10.03 5.39
CA ASP A 40 0.01 -10.98 5.76
C ASP A 40 0.06 -12.28 4.94
N TRP A 41 0.95 -12.36 3.96
CA TRP A 41 1.28 -13.62 3.35
C TRP A 41 2.22 -14.35 4.30
N SER A 42 1.88 -15.59 4.67
CA SER A 42 2.79 -16.50 5.39
C SER A 42 3.91 -16.95 4.46
N VAL A 43 4.51 -16.01 3.73
CA VAL A 43 5.60 -16.23 2.79
C VAL A 43 6.87 -16.14 3.59
N ASP A 44 7.53 -17.29 3.75
CA ASP A 44 8.89 -17.33 4.24
C ASP A 44 9.78 -16.68 3.16
N ALA A 45 10.37 -15.53 3.52
CA ALA A 45 11.23 -14.79 2.63
C ALA A 45 12.50 -15.57 2.22
N GLN A 46 12.89 -16.60 2.98
CA GLN A 46 13.98 -17.49 2.61
C GLN A 46 13.52 -18.53 1.58
N GLU A 47 12.37 -19.17 1.78
CA GLU A 47 11.82 -20.16 0.85
C GLU A 47 11.63 -19.57 -0.56
N LEU A 48 11.02 -18.38 -0.66
CA LEU A 48 10.84 -17.68 -1.93
C LEU A 48 12.17 -17.35 -2.63
N LYS A 49 13.21 -17.03 -1.86
CA LYS A 49 14.54 -16.72 -2.41
C LYS A 49 15.22 -17.98 -2.95
N ASP A 50 15.06 -19.10 -2.26
CA ASP A 50 15.63 -20.38 -2.68
C ASP A 50 14.93 -20.91 -3.94
N GLU A 51 13.60 -20.84 -4.02
CA GLU A 51 12.83 -21.17 -5.23
C GLU A 51 13.28 -20.34 -6.46
N LEU A 52 13.44 -19.02 -6.29
CA LEU A 52 13.89 -18.14 -7.39
C LEU A 52 15.32 -18.46 -7.85
N ARG A 53 16.15 -19.00 -6.97
CA ARG A 53 17.52 -19.40 -7.29
C ARG A 53 17.58 -20.70 -8.08
N GLU A 54 16.63 -21.61 -7.88
CA GLU A 54 16.52 -22.86 -8.64
C GLU A 54 15.94 -22.64 -10.05
N VAL A 55 15.03 -21.69 -10.22
CA VAL A 55 14.40 -21.42 -11.54
C VAL A 55 15.32 -20.63 -12.49
N HIS A 56 16.25 -19.85 -11.94
CA HIS A 56 17.21 -19.05 -12.71
C HIS A 56 18.67 -19.54 -12.63
N GLY A 57 18.90 -20.69 -11.97
CA GLY A 57 20.19 -21.36 -11.85
C GLY A 57 20.32 -22.54 -12.80
#